data_AF-A0A967LY96-F1
#
_entry.id   AF-A0A967LY96-F1
#
_cell.length_a   1.000
_cell.length_b   1.000
_cell.length_c   1.000
_cell.angle_alpha   90.00
_cell.angle_beta   90.00
_cell.angle_gamma   90.00
#
_symmetry.space_group_name_H-M   'P 1'
#
loop_
_entity.id
_entity.type
_entity.pdbx_description
1 polymer ?
#
loop_
_entity_poly.entity_id
_entity_poly.type
_entity_poly.pdbx_seq_one_letter_code
_entity_poly.pdbx_strand_id
1 'polypeptide(L)' 'LICLVALIAVFALVMPASAAEMKVNGIWNAKAYARDNYDGDDDTDDSAQYVTQRMRMYFNFIASENLKLVYKNEIDM' A
#
# COMPACT_ATOMS: atom_id res chain seq x y z
N LEU A 1 13.09 -5.65 45.98
CA LEU A 1 11.71 -5.35 45.50
C LEU A 1 11.71 -4.18 44.51
N ILE A 2 12.19 -2.99 44.88
CA ILE A 2 12.22 -1.80 44.01
C ILE A 2 12.98 -2.04 42.69
N CYS A 3 14.16 -2.64 42.73
CA CYS A 3 14.93 -2.93 41.51
C CYS A 3 14.23 -3.92 40.57
N LEU A 4 13.42 -4.84 41.11
CA LEU A 4 12.66 -5.81 40.32
C LEU A 4 11.47 -5.14 39.62
N VAL A 5 10.77 -4.24 40.33
CA VAL A 5 9.68 -3.44 39.78
C VAL A 5 10.20 -2.50 38.68
N ALA A 6 11.35 -1.87 38.90
CA ALA A 6 11.99 -1.02 37.90
C ALA A 6 12.36 -1.80 36.63
N LEU A 7 12.86 -3.03 36.78
CA LEU A 7 13.16 -3.89 35.63
C LEU A 7 11.90 -4.20 34.81
N ILE A 8 10.82 -4.61 35.49
CA ILE A 8 9.54 -4.95 34.83
C ILE A 8 8.97 -3.74 34.08
N ALA A 9 9.06 -2.54 34.67
CA ALA A 9 8.61 -1.31 34.02
C ALA A 9 9.40 -0.99 32.75
N VAL A 10 10.72 -1.18 32.76
CA VAL A 10 11.57 -0.99 31.58
C VAL A 10 11.21 -1.99 30.49
N PHE A 11 11.05 -3.27 30.82
CA PHE A 11 10.65 -4.28 29.83
C PHE A 11 9.25 -4.02 29.26
N ALA A 12 8.28 -3.61 30.10
CA ALA A 12 6.93 -3.28 29.64
C ALA A 12 6.90 -2.09 28.67
N LEU A 13 7.81 -1.12 28.82
CA LEU A 13 7.92 0.04 27.94
C LEU A 13 8.69 -0.25 26.65
N VAL A 14 9.66 -1.17 26.67
CA VAL A 14 10.53 -1.47 25.51
C VAL A 14 9.97 -2.58 24.62
N MET A 15 9.23 -3.56 25.16
CA MET A 15 8.65 -4.66 24.39
C MET A 15 7.69 -4.23 23.25
N PRO A 16 6.82 -3.21 23.40
CA PRO A 16 5.91 -2.80 22.33
C PRO A 16 6.65 -2.29 21.08
N ALA A 17 7.86 -1.73 21.25
CA ALA A 17 8.67 -1.20 20.15
C ALA A 17 9.31 -2.30 19.28
N SER A 18 9.55 -3.50 19.85
CA SER A 18 10.16 -4.62 19.13
C SER A 18 9.16 -5.56 18.45
N ALA A 19 7.88 -5.54 18.86
CA ALA A 19 6.84 -6.41 18.31
C ALA A 19 6.07 -5.76 17.14
N ALA A 20 6.18 -4.43 17.00
CA ALA A 20 5.49 -3.65 16.00
C ALA A 20 6.30 -3.61 14.68
N GLU A 21 6.14 -4.61 13.82
CA GLU A 21 6.67 -4.56 12.46
C GLU A 21 5.70 -3.80 11.54
N MET A 22 6.12 -2.65 11.02
CA MET A 22 5.39 -1.93 9.98
C MET A 22 6.00 -2.21 8.61
N LYS A 23 5.29 -2.96 7.77
CA LYS A 23 5.68 -3.24 6.37
C LYS A 23 4.82 -2.41 5.44
N VAL A 24 5.45 -1.46 4.76
CA VAL A 24 4.84 -0.65 3.71
C VAL A 24 5.21 -1.26 2.36
N ASN A 25 4.21 -1.61 1.57
CA ASN A 25 4.38 -2.11 0.22
C ASN A 25 3.46 -1.35 -0.73
N GLY A 26 3.82 -1.28 -1.99
CA GLY A 26 3.00 -0.60 -2.99
C GLY A 26 3.27 -1.11 -4.40
N ILE A 27 2.28 -0.92 -5.26
CA ILE A 27 2.38 -1.14 -6.70
C ILE A 27 1.85 0.11 -7.38
N TRP A 28 2.65 0.69 -8.26
CA TRP A 28 2.22 1.76 -9.15
C TRP A 28 2.19 1.23 -10.57
N ASN A 29 1.07 1.43 -11.25
CA ASN A 29 0.87 1.02 -12.62
C ASN A 29 0.38 2.22 -13.44
N ALA A 30 1.12 2.57 -14.49
CA ALA A 30 0.71 3.54 -15.47
C ALA A 30 0.49 2.83 -16.81
N LYS A 31 -0.63 3.11 -17.46
CA LYS A 31 -0.98 2.56 -18.77
C LYS A 31 -1.31 3.71 -19.71
N ALA A 32 -0.68 3.71 -20.87
CA ALA A 32 -1.05 4.56 -21.98
C ALA A 32 -1.71 3.68 -23.05
N TYR A 33 -2.86 4.12 -23.51
CA TYR A 33 -3.61 3.52 -24.60
C TYR A 33 -3.66 4.55 -25.72
N ALA A 34 -3.12 4.19 -26.88
CA ALA A 34 -3.33 4.91 -28.11
C ALA A 34 -4.04 3.95 -29.06
N ARG A 35 -5.15 4.41 -29.62
CA ARG A 35 -5.93 3.67 -30.59
C ARG A 35 -6.21 4.60 -31.76
N ASP A 36 -5.84 4.15 -32.95
CA ASP A 36 -6.19 4.75 -34.24
C ASP A 36 -7.00 3.72 -35.04
N ASN A 37 -7.94 4.20 -35.86
CA ASN A 37 -8.85 3.39 -36.69
C ASN A 37 -9.44 2.19 -35.93
N TYR A 38 -10.31 2.46 -34.95
CA TYR A 38 -10.95 1.38 -34.22
C TYR A 38 -11.91 0.55 -35.08
N ASP A 39 -12.59 1.20 -36.03
CA ASP A 39 -13.58 0.61 -36.95
C ASP A 39 -13.00 0.24 -38.32
N GLY A 40 -11.81 0.77 -38.66
CA GLY A 40 -11.14 0.53 -39.94
C GLY A 40 -11.73 1.33 -41.09
N ASP A 41 -12.56 2.33 -40.79
CA ASP A 41 -13.13 3.27 -41.73
C ASP A 41 -12.38 4.61 -41.61
N ASP A 42 -11.90 5.16 -42.74
CA ASP A 42 -11.12 6.42 -42.76
C ASP A 42 -12.03 7.67 -42.80
N ASP A 43 -13.36 7.48 -42.80
CA ASP A 43 -14.33 8.57 -42.95
C ASP A 43 -14.47 9.44 -41.67
N THR A 44 -14.01 8.96 -40.51
CA THR A 44 -14.10 9.70 -39.23
C THR A 44 -12.79 9.60 -38.43
N ASP A 45 -12.33 10.72 -37.83
CA ASP A 45 -11.15 10.74 -36.96
C ASP A 45 -11.42 10.00 -35.63
N ASP A 46 -11.24 8.69 -35.64
CA ASP A 46 -11.44 7.79 -34.50
C ASP A 46 -10.14 7.56 -33.69
N SER A 47 -9.38 8.63 -33.48
CA SER A 47 -8.18 8.59 -32.63
C SER A 47 -8.56 8.79 -31.16
N ALA A 48 -8.13 7.86 -30.31
CA ALA A 48 -8.40 7.91 -28.89
C ALA A 48 -7.13 7.62 -28.10
N GLN A 49 -6.72 8.60 -27.30
CA GLN A 49 -5.55 8.50 -26.44
C GLN A 49 -5.98 8.67 -24.98
N TYR A 50 -5.72 7.64 -24.17
CA TYR A 50 -6.03 7.65 -22.74
C TYR A 50 -4.81 7.24 -21.94
N VAL A 51 -4.56 7.96 -20.86
CA VAL A 51 -3.57 7.60 -19.85
C VAL A 51 -4.33 7.30 -18.57
N THR A 52 -4.13 6.09 -18.03
CA THR A 52 -4.69 5.67 -16.74
C THR A 52 -3.55 5.37 -15.79
N GLN A 53 -3.68 5.84 -14.57
CA GLN A 53 -2.76 5.56 -13.48
C GLN A 53 -3.50 4.88 -12.34
N ARG A 54 -2.93 3.78 -11.84
CA ARG A 54 -3.44 3.04 -10.70
C ARG A 54 -2.33 2.88 -9.69
N MET A 55 -2.51 3.49 -8.52
CA MET A 55 -1.61 3.33 -7.40
C MET A 55 -2.30 2.52 -6.31
N ARG A 56 -1.62 1.48 -5.83
CA ARG A 56 -2.11 0.64 -4.75
C ARG A 56 -1.09 0.57 -3.63
N MET A 57 -1.49 0.99 -2.44
CA MET A 57 -0.66 1.01 -1.25
C MET A 57 -1.16 -0.01 -0.23
N TYR A 58 -0.23 -0.70 0.40
CA TYR A 58 -0.47 -1.73 1.40
C TYR A 58 0.35 -1.42 2.66
N PHE A 59 -0.34 -1.10 3.75
CA PHE A 59 0.26 -0.90 5.05
C PHE A 59 -0.08 -2.10 5.91
N ASN A 60 0.94 -2.88 6.29
CA ASN A 60 0.78 -3.99 7.21
C ASN A 60 1.44 -3.61 8.52
N PHE A 61 0.65 -3.52 9.58
CA PHE A 61 1.12 -3.35 10.93
C PHE A 61 0.94 -4.66 11.69
N ILE A 62 2.04 -5.31 12.05
CA ILE A 62 2.05 -6.56 12.82
C ILE A 62 2.34 -6.15 14.26
N ALA A 63 1.38 -6.34 15.17
CA ALA A 63 1.53 -5.98 16.59
C ALA A 63 1.92 -7.20 17.46
N SER A 64 1.55 -8.41 17.03
CA SER A 64 1.99 -9.68 17.61
C SER A 64 1.84 -10.79 16.56
N GLU A 65 2.31 -12.01 16.86
CA GLU A 65 2.12 -13.19 15.99
C GLU A 65 0.65 -13.41 15.59
N ASN A 66 -0.29 -13.00 16.44
CA ASN A 66 -1.72 -13.22 16.24
C ASN A 66 -2.51 -11.96 15.83
N LEU A 67 -1.90 -10.77 15.88
CA LEU A 67 -2.60 -9.51 15.57
C LEU A 67 -1.88 -8.75 14.45
N LYS A 68 -2.52 -8.73 13.28
CA LYS A 68 -2.08 -8.01 12.09
C LYS A 68 -3.18 -7.08 11.60
N LEU A 69 -2.86 -5.80 11.49
CA LEU A 69 -3.71 -4.79 10.86
C LEU A 69 -3.24 -4.59 9.42
N VAL A 70 -4.16 -4.75 8.48
CA VAL A 70 -3.89 -4.57 7.04
C VAL A 70 -4.74 -3.43 6.54
N TYR A 71 -4.09 -2.34 6.15
CA TYR A 71 -4.74 -1.21 5.49
C TYR A 71 -4.33 -1.19 4.02
N LYS A 72 -5.33 -1.25 3.14
CA LYS A 72 -5.15 -1.22 1.69
C LYS A 72 -5.82 0.05 1.17
N ASN A 73 -5.08 0.82 0.41
CA ASN A 73 -5.60 1.99 -0.29
C ASN A 73 -5.35 1.84 -1.79
N GLU A 74 -6.35 2.24 -2.59
CA GLU A 74 -6.29 2.26 -4.03
C GLU A 74 -6.65 3.66 -4.50
N ILE A 75 -5.81 4.22 -5.36
CA ILE A 75 -5.99 5.51 -5.99
C ILE A 75 -6.01 5.25 -7.49
N ASP A 76 -7.14 5.54 -8.11
CA ASP A 76 -7.34 5.51 -9.56
C ASP A 76 -7.37 6.95 -10.06
N MET A 77 -6.58 7.22 -11.10
CA MET A 77 -6.38 8.53 -11.73
C MET A 77 -6.43 8.40 -13.25
#